data_AF-A0A957YHE4-F1
#
_entry.id   AF-A0A957YHE4-F1
#
_cell.length_a   1.000
_cell.length_b   1.000
_cell.length_c   1.000
_cell.angle_alpha   90.00
_cell.angle_beta   90.00
_cell.angle_gamma   90.00
#
_symmetry.space_group_name_H-M   'P 1'
#
loop_
_entity.id
_entity.type
_entity.pdbx_description
1 polymer ?
#
loop_
_entity_poly.entity_id
_entity_poly.type
_entity_poly.pdbx_seq_one_letter_code
_entity_poly.pdbx_strand_id
1 'polypeptide(L)'
;MPKLRLNPKTILVVLVAVVAVLSIVGYRYYLYQTRPDNVKAEEFITNFKDATNAKERLENLAGLFRLQGYQDQARELFFELNTLDRLVMFLGLSKPFFELNTLDRLFLFLRLSKPQQVGSDVLTVVEGVYQDRRLENNPEHNQLQETMADVLDQVGKEKEAEDTAPGAQVIAREIKFWMTGREKATQGNFEEAVEQYNLASELNNSNLGLLLDRGVAYANLGEHKYALTDIQQVVELDQQQVDKVKATIEANSDLFTYIGQHRRETEAIATWFPTLTPTAIPTATPTSTPTQTPTYTPTNTPTTTPSPTPLTPTVTPTSTPTAAQRSSPTPPLPTPTLPPTATSPPVINGILAIPIDDRAGHYDLWIYELPSGEVVSKISKIHQPNFSSDGTRFVVHNQDQGHIWEYNANGSGGRRITDFADDQHPFYNPDGNSITFNRGNLQGENEWQTFVRYGLGPNDQTYSLKVGLWDFFNYGSPMFPLWDIDHAIIFRGCDTWNSGGGQICGIWKKGQDNTTPSSLINDSSGIPTDTQGTNFVYMSHATGNWDVYSISIHGGQEINLTQNPAEDGLGTISPDGKSVAFVSNRGGRWGVWVVPINGGPAQNLSFIEIPGWPGEWTNERISWGP
;
A
#
# COMPACT_ATOMS: atom_id res chain seq x y z
N MET A 1 31.86 85.52 1.55
CA MET A 1 30.82 84.69 0.89
C MET A 1 29.93 85.60 0.06
N PRO A 2 29.83 85.42 -1.27
CA PRO A 2 28.96 86.26 -2.09
C PRO A 2 27.50 85.87 -1.81
N LYS A 3 26.64 86.86 -1.55
CA LYS A 3 25.18 86.66 -1.48
C LYS A 3 24.70 86.31 -2.88
N LEU A 4 24.32 85.05 -3.11
CA LEU A 4 23.61 84.65 -4.32
C LEU A 4 22.30 85.45 -4.40
N ARG A 5 22.29 86.53 -5.19
CA ARG A 5 21.05 87.21 -5.59
C ARG A 5 20.45 86.43 -6.76
N LEU A 6 19.64 85.42 -6.44
CA LEU A 6 18.84 84.75 -7.47
C LEU A 6 17.86 85.75 -8.10
N ASN A 7 17.86 85.82 -9.43
CA ASN A 7 16.93 86.67 -10.18
C ASN A 7 15.48 86.25 -9.85
N PRO A 8 14.53 87.19 -9.62
CA PRO A 8 13.14 86.87 -9.31
C PRO A 8 12.48 85.93 -10.34
N LYS A 9 12.87 85.99 -11.62
CA LYS A 9 12.42 85.03 -12.64
C LYS A 9 12.92 83.60 -12.36
N THR A 10 14.16 83.46 -11.89
CA THR A 10 14.75 82.16 -11.51
C THR A 10 14.11 81.61 -10.25
N ILE A 11 13.82 82.46 -9.25
CA ILE A 11 13.10 82.06 -8.03
C ILE A 11 11.69 81.57 -8.38
N LEU A 12 10.98 82.27 -9.28
CA LEU A 12 9.65 81.86 -9.74
C LEU A 12 9.69 80.52 -10.48
N VAL A 13 10.67 80.31 -11.36
CA VAL A 13 10.84 79.03 -12.09
C VAL A 13 11.14 77.88 -11.12
N VAL A 14 11.99 78.09 -10.11
CA VAL A 14 12.28 77.08 -9.08
C VAL A 14 11.05 76.79 -8.23
N LEU A 15 10.28 77.82 -7.82
CA LEU A 15 9.03 77.63 -7.08
C LEU A 15 7.99 76.86 -7.88
N VAL A 16 7.80 77.20 -9.16
CA VAL A 16 6.88 76.47 -10.04
C VAL A 16 7.36 75.02 -10.24
N ALA A 17 8.66 74.78 -10.38
CA ALA A 17 9.22 73.44 -10.48
C ALA A 17 9.00 72.63 -9.19
N VAL A 18 9.20 73.23 -8.01
CA VAL A 18 8.95 72.59 -6.71
C VAL A 18 7.47 72.26 -6.53
N VAL A 19 6.56 73.19 -6.86
CA VAL A 19 5.11 72.95 -6.80
C VAL A 19 4.69 71.86 -7.79
N ALA A 20 5.26 71.84 -9.00
CA ALA A 20 4.99 70.80 -9.98
C ALA A 20 5.49 69.43 -9.50
N VAL A 21 6.69 69.34 -8.92
CA VAL A 21 7.22 68.11 -8.34
C VAL A 21 6.36 67.64 -7.16
N LEU A 22 5.99 68.54 -6.23
CA LEU A 22 5.10 68.21 -5.12
C LEU A 22 3.71 67.78 -5.59
N SER A 23 3.19 68.38 -6.67
CA SER A 23 1.91 67.98 -7.27
C SER A 23 2.01 66.63 -7.97
N ILE A 24 3.12 66.31 -8.64
CA ILE A 24 3.36 65.00 -9.26
C ILE A 24 3.56 63.93 -8.18
N VAL A 25 4.30 64.23 -7.12
CA VAL A 25 4.48 63.33 -5.97
C VAL A 25 3.15 63.11 -5.26
N GLY A 26 2.39 64.18 -4.99
CA GLY A 26 1.06 64.12 -4.39
C GLY A 26 0.05 63.35 -5.25
N TYR A 27 0.07 63.56 -6.57
CA TYR A 27 -0.79 62.83 -7.51
C TYR A 27 -0.38 61.36 -7.64
N ARG A 28 0.92 61.04 -7.63
CA ARG A 28 1.41 59.65 -7.60
C ARG A 28 1.08 58.97 -6.27
N TYR A 29 1.16 59.69 -5.16
CA TYR A 29 0.75 59.21 -3.85
C TYR A 29 -0.76 58.97 -3.77
N TYR A 30 -1.56 59.89 -4.34
CA TYR A 30 -3.00 59.74 -4.50
C TYR A 30 -3.34 58.52 -5.37
N LEU A 31 -2.73 58.39 -6.55
CA LEU A 31 -2.92 57.24 -7.44
C LEU A 31 -2.48 55.92 -6.80
N TYR A 32 -1.45 55.95 -5.95
CA TYR A 32 -1.01 54.80 -5.16
C TYR A 32 -2.08 54.44 -4.12
N GLN A 33 -2.52 55.39 -3.29
CA GLN A 33 -3.61 55.23 -2.31
C GLN A 33 -4.92 54.73 -2.95
N THR A 34 -5.26 55.19 -4.16
CA THR A 34 -6.50 54.80 -4.86
C THR A 34 -6.35 53.54 -5.70
N ARG A 35 -5.23 52.82 -5.65
CA ARG A 35 -5.13 51.52 -6.33
C ARG A 35 -6.19 50.58 -5.73
N PRO A 36 -6.93 49.82 -6.56
CA PRO A 36 -7.92 48.87 -6.07
C PRO A 36 -7.36 47.90 -5.02
N ASP A 37 -6.10 47.49 -5.19
CA ASP A 37 -5.41 46.59 -4.26
C ASP A 37 -5.09 47.26 -2.93
N ASN A 38 -4.72 48.55 -2.92
CA ASN A 38 -4.47 49.31 -1.69
C ASN A 38 -5.75 49.50 -0.87
N VAL A 39 -6.87 49.79 -1.54
CA VAL A 39 -8.18 49.93 -0.90
C VAL A 39 -8.63 48.59 -0.31
N LYS A 40 -8.49 47.50 -1.06
CA LYS A 40 -8.80 46.14 -0.56
C LYS A 40 -7.87 45.71 0.57
N ALA A 41 -6.59 46.07 0.52
CA ALA A 41 -5.66 45.78 1.59
C ALA A 41 -6.07 46.47 2.90
N GLU A 42 -6.39 47.77 2.86
CA GLU A 42 -6.90 48.51 4.02
C GLU A 42 -8.22 47.93 4.55
N GLU A 43 -9.11 47.49 3.66
CA GLU A 43 -10.34 46.78 4.03
C GLU A 43 -10.03 45.48 4.78
N PHE A 44 -9.16 44.62 4.25
CA PHE A 44 -8.75 43.38 4.93
C PHE A 44 -8.07 43.66 6.27
N ILE A 45 -7.19 44.66 6.36
CA ILE A 45 -6.51 45.03 7.61
C ILE A 45 -7.52 45.53 8.65
N THR A 46 -8.48 46.35 8.24
CA THR A 46 -9.51 46.89 9.13
C THR A 46 -10.43 45.78 9.64
N ASN A 47 -10.96 44.97 8.72
CA ASN A 47 -11.83 43.84 9.05
C ASN A 47 -11.10 42.81 9.92
N PHE A 48 -9.80 42.59 9.72
CA PHE A 48 -8.99 41.73 10.59
C PHE A 48 -8.94 42.24 12.03
N LYS A 49 -8.77 43.56 12.23
CA LYS A 49 -8.71 44.17 13.56
C LYS A 49 -10.08 44.19 14.25
N ASP A 50 -11.14 44.41 13.47
CA ASP A 50 -12.52 44.49 13.98
C ASP A 50 -13.16 43.10 14.19
N ALA A 51 -12.59 42.05 13.59
CA ALA A 51 -13.07 40.69 13.69
C ALA A 51 -13.12 40.18 15.15
N THR A 52 -14.27 39.63 15.51
CA THR A 52 -14.57 39.16 16.88
C THR A 52 -14.32 37.67 17.07
N ASN A 53 -14.06 36.94 15.99
CA ASN A 53 -13.78 35.52 16.00
C ASN A 53 -12.60 35.18 15.08
N ALA A 54 -11.97 34.02 15.34
CA ALA A 54 -10.81 33.56 14.60
C ALA A 54 -11.10 33.36 13.11
N LYS A 55 -12.31 32.90 12.73
CA LYS A 55 -12.69 32.67 11.33
C LYS A 55 -12.67 33.95 10.49
N GLU A 56 -13.24 35.05 10.99
CA GLU A 56 -13.20 36.34 10.30
C GLU A 56 -11.77 36.89 10.18
N ARG A 57 -10.96 36.75 11.23
CA ARG A 57 -9.52 37.11 11.17
C ARG A 57 -8.81 36.31 10.07
N LEU A 58 -9.15 35.03 9.94
CA LEU A 58 -8.56 34.13 8.96
C LEU A 58 -8.90 34.49 7.51
N GLU A 59 -10.17 34.78 7.23
CA GLU A 59 -10.63 35.15 5.89
C GLU A 59 -9.96 36.45 5.42
N ASN A 60 -9.83 37.44 6.30
CA ASN A 60 -9.19 38.71 5.98
C ASN A 60 -7.67 38.60 5.83
N LEU A 61 -7.02 37.83 6.70
CA LEU A 61 -5.57 37.60 6.59
C LEU A 61 -5.20 36.90 5.28
N ALA A 62 -5.96 35.89 4.90
CA ALA A 62 -5.74 35.17 3.63
C ALA A 62 -6.09 36.03 2.41
N GLY A 63 -7.10 36.90 2.51
CA GLY A 63 -7.37 37.93 1.52
C GLY A 63 -6.15 38.82 1.28
N LEU A 64 -5.47 39.23 2.37
CA LEU A 64 -4.27 40.07 2.31
C LEU A 64 -3.06 39.34 1.70
N PHE A 65 -2.86 38.05 2.00
CA PHE A 65 -1.80 37.24 1.39
C PHE A 65 -1.91 37.13 -0.15
N ARG A 66 -3.13 37.18 -0.68
CA ARG A 66 -3.39 37.11 -2.13
C ARG A 66 -3.11 38.43 -2.86
N LEU A 67 -2.98 39.54 -2.14
CA LEU A 67 -2.67 40.83 -2.73
C LEU A 67 -1.16 40.94 -2.96
N GLN A 68 -0.77 41.28 -4.19
CA GLN A 68 0.63 41.41 -4.57
C GLN A 68 1.29 42.58 -3.81
N GLY A 69 2.38 42.30 -3.07
CA GLY A 69 3.13 43.30 -2.31
C GLY A 69 2.64 43.52 -0.88
N TYR A 70 1.64 42.76 -0.43
CA TYR A 70 1.04 42.86 0.90
C TYR A 70 1.39 41.69 1.83
N GLN A 71 2.20 40.73 1.37
CA GLN A 71 2.61 39.55 2.13
C GLN A 71 3.29 39.92 3.45
N ASP A 72 4.16 40.93 3.45
CA ASP A 72 4.86 41.35 4.67
C ASP A 72 3.91 41.93 5.73
N GLN A 73 2.91 42.71 5.30
CA GLN A 73 1.88 43.22 6.21
C GLN A 73 0.96 42.11 6.74
N ALA A 74 0.63 41.13 5.90
CA ALA A 74 -0.09 39.94 6.34
C ALA A 74 0.71 39.14 7.38
N ARG A 75 2.02 38.99 7.17
CA ARG A 75 2.92 38.34 8.14
C ARG A 75 2.97 39.09 9.47
N GLU A 76 2.99 40.43 9.45
CA GLU A 76 2.94 41.23 10.69
C GLU A 76 1.63 41.02 11.46
N LEU A 77 0.49 41.11 10.78
CA LEU A 77 -0.83 40.90 11.40
C LEU A 77 -1.01 39.49 11.98
N PHE A 78 -0.45 38.47 11.34
CA PHE A 78 -0.42 37.11 11.86
C PHE A 78 0.17 37.05 13.28
N PHE A 79 1.16 37.88 13.59
CA PHE A 79 1.79 37.92 14.91
C PHE A 79 1.01 38.71 15.95
N GLU A 80 0.01 39.48 15.55
CA GLU A 80 -0.93 40.10 16.49
C GLU A 80 -1.94 39.09 17.05
N LEU A 81 -2.10 37.93 16.39
CA LEU A 81 -2.96 36.85 16.87
C LEU A 81 -2.38 36.18 18.13
N ASN A 82 -3.28 35.78 19.03
CA ASN A 82 -2.93 34.93 20.17
C ASN A 82 -2.63 33.49 19.71
N THR A 83 -2.05 32.66 20.58
CA THR A 83 -1.68 31.27 20.24
C THR A 83 -2.87 30.44 19.75
N LEU A 84 -4.05 30.60 20.34
CA LEU A 84 -5.26 29.87 19.96
C LEU A 84 -5.79 30.29 18.58
N ASP A 85 -5.80 31.59 18.27
CA ASP A 85 -6.21 32.12 16.96
C ASP A 85 -5.24 31.66 15.86
N ARG A 86 -3.93 31.62 16.17
CA ARG A 86 -2.93 31.04 15.27
C ARG A 86 -3.17 29.55 15.10
N LEU A 87 -3.48 28.82 16.16
CA LEU A 87 -3.77 27.40 16.10
C LEU A 87 -4.98 27.09 15.19
N VAL A 88 -6.06 27.85 15.35
CA VAL A 88 -7.28 27.74 14.53
C VAL A 88 -7.00 27.98 13.03
N MET A 89 -5.96 28.74 12.70
CA MET A 89 -5.50 28.92 11.31
C MET A 89 -5.03 27.63 10.65
N PHE A 90 -4.42 26.74 11.44
CA PHE A 90 -3.77 25.54 10.95
C PHE A 90 -4.59 24.26 11.20
N LEU A 91 -5.38 24.18 12.27
CA LEU A 91 -6.17 22.99 12.65
C LEU A 91 -7.47 22.77 11.89
N GLY A 92 -7.63 23.37 10.71
CA GLY A 92 -8.71 22.98 9.81
C GLY A 92 -10.05 23.73 9.95
N LEU A 93 -10.06 25.00 10.35
CA LEU A 93 -11.29 25.83 10.24
C LEU A 93 -11.29 26.83 9.08
N SER A 94 -10.29 26.82 8.18
CA SER A 94 -10.31 27.75 7.05
C SER A 94 -9.67 27.20 5.76
N LYS A 95 -10.51 26.97 4.73
CA LYS A 95 -10.11 26.85 3.31
C LYS A 95 -9.03 27.87 2.89
N PRO A 96 -9.03 29.13 3.37
CA PRO A 96 -8.03 30.12 2.98
C PRO A 96 -6.57 29.79 3.28
N PHE A 97 -6.24 28.99 4.32
CA PHE A 97 -4.86 28.57 4.60
C PHE A 97 -4.30 27.66 3.51
N PHE A 98 -5.10 26.69 3.06
CA PHE A 98 -4.76 25.81 1.93
C PHE A 98 -4.86 26.51 0.56
N GLU A 99 -5.34 27.75 0.51
CA GLU A 99 -5.27 28.61 -0.68
C GLU A 99 -3.98 29.45 -0.70
N LEU A 100 -3.15 29.42 0.36
CA LEU A 100 -1.82 30.03 0.37
C LEU A 100 -0.82 29.21 -0.44
N ASN A 101 0.17 29.88 -1.03
CA ASN A 101 1.30 29.21 -1.66
C ASN A 101 2.22 28.56 -0.62
N THR A 102 3.05 27.63 -1.06
CA THR A 102 3.93 26.82 -0.21
C THR A 102 4.95 27.66 0.57
N LEU A 103 5.44 28.76 -0.01
CA LEU A 103 6.39 29.67 0.64
C LEU A 103 5.76 30.41 1.83
N ASP A 104 4.53 30.89 1.67
CA ASP A 104 3.81 31.56 2.75
C ASP A 104 3.41 30.58 3.86
N ARG A 105 3.06 29.32 3.53
CA ARG A 105 2.85 28.26 4.52
C ARG A 105 4.13 27.95 5.30
N LEU A 106 5.26 27.78 4.62
CA LEU A 106 6.58 27.59 5.24
C LEU A 106 6.94 28.72 6.18
N PHE A 107 6.72 29.98 5.77
CA PHE A 107 6.98 31.13 6.63
C PHE A 107 6.12 31.12 7.89
N LEU A 108 4.81 30.87 7.75
CA LEU A 108 3.89 30.84 8.89
C LEU A 108 4.23 29.69 9.84
N PHE A 109 4.60 28.53 9.29
CA PHE A 109 4.98 27.33 10.04
C PHE A 109 6.29 27.50 10.83
N LEU A 110 7.36 27.98 10.20
CA LEU A 110 8.68 28.24 10.81
C LEU A 110 8.65 29.17 12.03
N ARG A 111 7.56 29.93 12.20
CA ARG A 111 7.43 30.93 13.26
C ARG A 111 6.53 30.47 14.40
N LEU A 112 5.82 29.36 14.24
CA LEU A 112 5.08 28.65 15.30
C LEU A 112 5.89 27.55 15.96
N SER A 113 6.98 27.14 15.33
CA SER A 113 7.83 26.01 15.74
C SER A 113 8.66 26.23 17.01
N LYS A 114 8.22 27.07 17.95
CA LYS A 114 8.80 27.13 19.30
C LYS A 114 8.13 26.04 20.15
N PRO A 115 8.75 24.88 20.37
CA PRO A 115 8.07 23.70 20.95
C PRO A 115 7.49 24.01 22.35
N GLN A 116 8.23 24.81 23.11
CA GLN A 116 7.90 25.32 24.46
C GLN A 116 6.59 26.14 24.54
N GLN A 117 6.08 26.68 23.44
CA GLN A 117 4.88 27.54 23.42
C GLN A 117 3.63 26.84 22.89
N VAL A 118 3.78 25.70 22.21
CA VAL A 118 2.72 25.17 21.33
C VAL A 118 2.55 23.63 21.39
N GLY A 119 3.25 22.88 22.26
CA GLY A 119 2.86 21.51 22.68
C GLY A 119 2.35 20.51 21.60
N SER A 120 1.34 19.70 21.95
CA SER A 120 0.65 18.70 21.08
C SER A 120 -0.06 19.30 19.86
N ASP A 121 -0.35 20.58 19.95
CA ASP A 121 -1.02 21.42 18.98
C ASP A 121 -0.23 21.55 17.66
N VAL A 122 1.11 21.57 17.73
CA VAL A 122 2.00 21.55 16.54
C VAL A 122 1.85 20.28 15.71
N LEU A 123 1.64 19.13 16.36
CA LEU A 123 1.43 17.87 15.64
C LEU A 123 0.16 17.94 14.80
N THR A 124 -0.93 18.45 15.37
CA THR A 124 -2.21 18.53 14.66
C THR A 124 -2.13 19.50 13.47
N VAL A 125 -1.31 20.56 13.59
CA VAL A 125 -0.98 21.47 12.48
C VAL A 125 -0.19 20.76 11.38
N VAL A 126 0.84 20.01 11.77
CA VAL A 126 1.67 19.26 10.83
C VAL A 126 0.84 18.23 10.10
N GLU A 127 0.01 17.46 10.80
CA GLU A 127 -0.91 16.49 10.20
C GLU A 127 -1.83 17.14 9.16
N GLY A 128 -2.39 18.31 9.44
CA GLY A 128 -3.20 19.06 8.48
C GLY A 128 -2.45 19.48 7.21
N VAL A 129 -1.19 19.89 7.33
CA VAL A 129 -0.34 20.24 6.17
C VAL A 129 0.16 18.99 5.44
N TYR A 130 0.45 17.94 6.19
CA TYR A 130 1.00 16.67 5.73
C TYR A 130 -0.06 15.85 4.96
N GLN A 131 -1.34 15.99 5.31
CA GLN A 131 -2.48 15.45 4.55
C GLN A 131 -2.82 16.24 3.27
N ASP A 132 -2.02 17.25 2.89
CA ASP A 132 -2.21 17.96 1.63
C ASP A 132 -2.04 16.99 0.45
N ARG A 133 -3.16 16.70 -0.22
CA ARG A 133 -3.23 15.71 -1.30
C ARG A 133 -2.52 16.15 -2.58
N ARG A 134 -2.01 17.39 -2.63
CA ARG A 134 -1.32 17.91 -3.81
C ARG A 134 0.09 17.31 -3.87
N LEU A 135 0.37 16.56 -4.93
CA LEU A 135 1.66 15.86 -5.14
C LEU A 135 2.79 16.81 -5.56
N GLU A 136 3.00 17.91 -4.85
CA GLU A 136 4.01 18.92 -5.18
C GLU A 136 5.42 18.34 -5.00
N ASN A 137 6.23 18.45 -6.05
CA ASN A 137 7.65 18.10 -6.04
C ASN A 137 8.46 19.32 -6.50
N ASN A 138 8.77 20.20 -5.54
CA ASN A 138 9.56 21.40 -5.75
C ASN A 138 10.40 21.72 -4.48
N PRO A 139 11.45 22.55 -4.59
CA PRO A 139 12.33 22.84 -3.46
C PRO A 139 11.62 23.45 -2.25
N GLU A 140 10.64 24.35 -2.47
CA GLU A 140 9.92 25.00 -1.37
C GLU A 140 9.03 24.03 -0.58
N HIS A 141 8.41 23.08 -1.27
CA HIS A 141 7.58 22.03 -0.68
C HIS A 141 8.45 21.03 0.08
N ASN A 142 9.58 20.61 -0.50
CA ASN A 142 10.52 19.72 0.17
C ASN A 142 11.06 20.38 1.45
N GLN A 143 11.43 21.66 1.36
CA GLN A 143 11.88 22.42 2.52
C GLN A 143 10.81 22.53 3.62
N LEU A 144 9.53 22.69 3.24
CA LEU A 144 8.41 22.68 4.18
C LEU A 144 8.28 21.34 4.89
N GLN A 145 8.31 20.23 4.14
CA GLN A 145 8.25 18.88 4.69
C GLN A 145 9.43 18.62 5.64
N GLU A 146 10.68 18.89 5.23
CA GLU A 146 11.87 18.75 6.08
C GLU A 146 11.76 19.59 7.36
N THR A 147 11.31 20.84 7.24
CA THR A 147 11.10 21.72 8.38
C THR A 147 10.07 21.15 9.34
N MET A 148 8.95 20.63 8.82
CA MET A 148 7.92 19.97 9.62
C MET A 148 8.51 18.77 10.37
N ALA A 149 9.27 17.93 9.68
CA ALA A 149 9.91 16.76 10.29
C ALA A 149 10.89 17.14 11.41
N ASP A 150 11.70 18.18 11.24
CA ASP A 150 12.62 18.63 12.28
C ASP A 150 11.91 19.19 13.51
N VAL A 151 10.80 19.89 13.31
CA VAL A 151 9.96 20.40 14.40
C VAL A 151 9.29 19.26 15.14
N LEU A 152 8.73 18.29 14.43
CA LEU A 152 8.16 17.08 15.02
C LEU A 152 9.20 16.27 15.81
N ASP A 153 10.43 16.16 15.29
CA ASP A 153 11.55 15.54 16.00
C ASP A 153 11.90 16.26 17.30
N GLN A 154 11.81 17.59 17.32
CA GLN A 154 12.05 18.40 18.52
C GLN A 154 10.92 18.22 19.55
N VAL A 155 9.66 18.30 19.10
CA VAL A 155 8.47 18.03 19.93
C VAL A 155 8.56 16.62 20.54
N GLY A 156 8.96 15.63 19.74
CA GLY A 156 9.12 14.25 20.20
C GLY A 156 10.30 14.03 21.17
N LYS A 157 11.27 14.95 21.26
CA LYS A 157 12.44 14.84 22.16
C LYS A 157 12.22 15.50 23.52
N GLU A 158 11.22 16.37 23.65
CA GLU A 158 10.83 16.96 24.94
C GLU A 158 10.15 15.88 25.82
N LYS A 159 10.96 15.19 26.63
CA LYS A 159 10.52 14.25 27.66
C LYS A 159 9.68 14.98 28.73
N GLU A 160 8.61 14.33 29.18
CA GLU A 160 7.73 14.68 30.32
C GLU A 160 6.47 15.52 30.05
N ALA A 161 5.75 15.26 28.95
CA ALA A 161 4.29 15.45 28.98
C ALA A 161 3.64 14.09 28.70
N GLU A 162 2.77 13.62 29.60
CA GLU A 162 1.98 12.38 29.44
C GLU A 162 1.06 12.39 28.18
N ASP A 163 1.05 13.47 27.41
CA ASP A 163 0.20 13.74 26.25
C ASP A 163 0.95 14.07 24.94
N THR A 164 2.29 13.98 24.87
CA THR A 164 3.00 14.20 23.58
C THR A 164 2.80 12.99 22.66
N ALA A 165 1.87 13.17 21.72
CA ALA A 165 1.40 12.20 20.75
C ALA A 165 2.54 11.47 20.00
N PRO A 166 2.63 10.13 20.14
CA PRO A 166 3.66 9.29 19.51
C PRO A 166 3.78 9.39 17.98
N GLY A 167 2.76 9.91 17.29
CA GLY A 167 2.74 10.09 15.83
C GLY A 167 3.76 11.09 15.29
N ALA A 168 4.20 12.07 16.11
CA ALA A 168 5.14 13.10 15.69
C ALA A 168 6.47 12.52 15.17
N GLN A 169 7.07 11.59 15.90
CA GLN A 169 8.34 10.99 15.48
C GLN A 169 8.20 10.07 14.26
N VAL A 170 7.02 9.47 14.08
CA VAL A 170 6.72 8.59 12.93
C VAL A 170 6.59 9.41 11.66
N ILE A 171 5.75 10.46 11.68
CA ILE A 171 5.59 11.40 10.57
C ILE A 171 6.93 12.07 10.25
N ALA A 172 7.70 12.47 11.26
CA ALA A 172 9.03 13.04 11.07
C ALA A 172 9.98 12.07 10.33
N ARG A 173 9.99 10.81 10.74
CA ARG A 173 10.87 9.78 10.16
C ARG A 173 10.47 9.44 8.74
N GLU A 174 9.17 9.30 8.48
CA GLU A 174 8.63 9.06 7.15
C GLU A 174 8.99 10.19 6.19
N ILE A 175 8.73 11.46 6.59
CA ILE A 175 9.12 12.62 5.80
C ILE A 175 10.62 12.61 5.53
N LYS A 176 11.46 12.29 6.53
CA LYS A 176 12.92 12.24 6.33
C LYS A 176 13.34 11.18 5.33
N PHE A 177 12.78 9.98 5.40
CA PHE A 177 13.04 8.92 4.41
C PHE A 177 12.56 9.34 3.03
N TRP A 178 11.35 9.90 2.92
CA TRP A 178 10.81 10.37 1.66
C TRP A 178 11.66 11.49 1.03
N MET A 179 12.08 12.50 1.81
CA MET A 179 12.93 13.58 1.33
C MET A 179 14.33 13.10 0.94
N THR A 180 14.90 12.16 1.70
CA THR A 180 16.17 11.51 1.33
C THR A 180 16.02 10.76 0.00
N GLY A 181 14.92 10.04 -0.20
CA GLY A 181 14.61 9.38 -1.47
C GLY A 181 14.50 10.38 -2.63
N ARG A 182 13.84 11.53 -2.42
CA ARG A 182 13.79 12.61 -3.43
C ARG A 182 15.17 13.14 -3.78
N GLU A 183 16.01 13.37 -2.78
CA GLU A 183 17.39 13.79 -2.99
C GLU A 183 18.15 12.78 -3.87
N LYS A 184 18.08 11.49 -3.54
CA LYS A 184 18.72 10.42 -4.33
C LYS A 184 18.18 10.33 -5.75
N ALA A 185 16.87 10.45 -5.93
CA ALA A 185 16.25 10.45 -7.25
C ALA A 185 16.73 11.64 -8.11
N THR A 186 16.87 12.84 -7.52
CA THR A 186 17.42 14.00 -8.25
C THR A 186 18.89 13.84 -8.65
N GLN A 187 19.63 13.00 -7.93
CA GLN A 187 21.01 12.62 -8.26
C GLN A 187 21.09 11.51 -9.31
N GLY A 188 19.95 10.93 -9.71
CA GLY A 188 19.87 9.79 -10.64
C GLY A 188 20.12 8.43 -9.99
N ASN A 189 20.24 8.36 -8.66
CA ASN A 189 20.46 7.12 -7.91
C ASN A 189 19.10 6.50 -7.54
N PHE A 190 18.42 5.90 -8.52
CA PHE A 190 17.05 5.42 -8.36
C PHE A 190 16.95 4.19 -7.44
N GLU A 191 17.96 3.32 -7.38
CA GLU A 191 17.99 2.18 -6.46
C GLU A 191 18.01 2.64 -5.00
N GLU A 192 18.92 3.55 -4.65
CA GLU A 192 18.98 4.13 -3.30
C GLU A 192 17.71 4.95 -2.99
N ALA A 193 17.14 5.63 -3.99
CA ALA A 193 15.88 6.34 -3.82
C ALA A 193 14.74 5.38 -3.46
N VAL A 194 14.61 4.25 -4.17
CA VAL A 194 13.61 3.21 -3.87
C VAL A 194 13.81 2.62 -2.48
N GLU A 195 15.05 2.37 -2.04
CA GLU A 195 15.31 1.91 -0.67
C GLU A 195 14.76 2.89 0.38
N GLN A 196 15.03 4.19 0.20
CA GLN A 196 14.51 5.22 1.10
C GLN A 196 12.99 5.34 1.03
N TYR A 197 12.40 5.27 -0.17
CA TYR A 197 10.95 5.30 -0.33
C TYR A 197 10.27 4.06 0.26
N ASN A 198 10.92 2.89 0.24
CA ASN A 198 10.43 1.69 0.90
C ASN A 198 10.43 1.87 2.42
N LEU A 199 11.50 2.40 3.00
CA LEU A 199 11.54 2.74 4.42
C LEU A 199 10.48 3.79 4.81
N ALA A 200 10.18 4.75 3.93
CA ALA A 200 9.07 5.68 4.13
C ALA A 200 7.71 4.97 4.02
N SER A 201 7.55 4.06 3.06
CA SER A 201 6.28 3.38 2.78
C SER A 201 5.93 2.34 3.83
N GLU A 202 6.93 1.78 4.53
CA GLU A 202 6.74 0.99 5.75
C GLU A 202 6.03 1.80 6.85
N LEU A 203 6.23 3.12 6.89
CA LEU A 203 5.62 4.00 7.89
C LEU A 203 4.27 4.56 7.41
N ASN A 204 4.13 4.86 6.12
CA ASN A 204 2.87 5.28 5.52
C ASN A 204 2.80 4.90 4.04
N ASN A 205 2.10 3.80 3.75
CA ASN A 205 1.86 3.34 2.38
C ASN A 205 0.68 4.02 1.67
N SER A 206 0.02 4.98 2.33
CA SER A 206 -1.11 5.73 1.78
C SER A 206 -0.74 7.18 1.43
N ASN A 207 0.51 7.58 1.65
CA ASN A 207 1.03 8.87 1.22
C ASN A 207 1.12 8.91 -0.31
N LEU A 208 0.18 9.62 -0.94
CA LEU A 208 0.06 9.73 -2.39
C LEU A 208 1.34 10.26 -3.06
N GLY A 209 2.02 11.22 -2.41
CA GLY A 209 3.24 11.83 -2.95
C GLY A 209 4.40 10.84 -2.94
N LEU A 210 4.53 10.09 -1.85
CA LEU A 210 5.51 9.02 -1.71
C LEU A 210 5.28 7.89 -2.71
N LEU A 211 4.04 7.39 -2.83
CA LEU A 211 3.68 6.36 -3.81
C LEU A 211 4.03 6.81 -5.24
N LEU A 212 3.66 8.04 -5.60
CA LEU A 212 3.99 8.57 -6.93
C LEU A 212 5.51 8.65 -7.16
N ASP A 213 6.27 9.17 -6.21
CA ASP A 213 7.73 9.29 -6.34
C ASP A 213 8.42 7.93 -6.40
N ARG A 214 7.95 6.94 -5.62
CA ARG A 214 8.45 5.56 -5.64
C ARG A 214 8.13 4.87 -6.95
N GLY A 215 6.90 5.01 -7.45
CA GLY A 215 6.49 4.48 -8.74
C GLY A 215 7.32 5.07 -9.89
N VAL A 216 7.61 6.38 -9.83
CA VAL A 216 8.52 7.04 -10.79
C VAL A 216 9.94 6.48 -10.69
N ALA A 217 10.47 6.25 -9.49
CA ALA A 217 11.80 5.67 -9.33
C ALA A 217 11.86 4.23 -9.89
N TYR A 218 10.87 3.38 -9.60
CA TYR A 218 10.74 2.05 -10.20
C TYR A 218 10.67 2.11 -11.74
N ALA A 219 9.92 3.07 -12.29
CA ALA A 219 9.82 3.25 -13.73
C ALA A 219 11.19 3.57 -14.37
N ASN A 220 12.02 4.40 -13.71
CA ASN A 220 13.36 4.71 -14.18
C ASN A 220 14.35 3.53 -14.03
N LEU A 221 14.06 2.57 -13.16
CA LEU A 221 14.81 1.31 -13.04
C LEU A 221 14.37 0.25 -14.08
N GLY A 222 13.31 0.51 -14.84
CA GLY A 222 12.70 -0.48 -15.75
C GLY A 222 11.79 -1.49 -15.05
N GLU A 223 11.53 -1.30 -13.75
CA GLU A 223 10.68 -2.13 -12.90
C GLU A 223 9.20 -1.77 -13.08
N HIS A 224 8.72 -1.86 -14.33
CA HIS A 224 7.43 -1.30 -14.75
C HIS A 224 6.21 -1.86 -14.00
N LYS A 225 6.27 -3.11 -13.53
CA LYS A 225 5.17 -3.71 -12.75
C LYS A 225 5.00 -3.01 -11.40
N TYR A 226 6.09 -2.87 -10.64
CA TYR A 226 6.09 -2.16 -9.36
C TYR A 226 5.73 -0.69 -9.53
N ALA A 227 6.25 -0.05 -10.59
CA ALA A 227 5.88 1.31 -10.94
C ALA A 227 4.38 1.49 -11.15
N LEU A 228 3.75 0.56 -11.88
CA LEU A 228 2.31 0.60 -12.13
C LEU A 228 1.49 0.33 -10.88
N THR A 229 1.90 -0.60 -10.01
CA THR A 229 1.22 -0.85 -8.73
C THR A 229 1.12 0.43 -7.89
N ASP A 230 2.24 1.11 -7.66
CA ASP A 230 2.28 2.33 -6.85
C ASP A 230 1.45 3.47 -7.50
N ILE A 231 1.58 3.62 -8.82
CA ILE A 231 0.86 4.66 -9.57
C ILE A 231 -0.65 4.42 -9.60
N GLN A 232 -1.09 3.16 -9.70
CA GLN A 232 -2.51 2.78 -9.61
C GLN A 232 -3.08 3.11 -8.24
N GLN A 233 -2.33 2.77 -7.19
CA GLN A 233 -2.73 3.01 -5.81
C GLN A 233 -2.96 4.51 -5.54
N VAL A 234 -2.19 5.43 -6.14
CA VAL A 234 -2.43 6.88 -6.03
C VAL A 234 -3.82 7.27 -6.51
N VAL A 235 -4.29 6.69 -7.62
CA VAL A 235 -5.60 7.00 -8.22
C VAL A 235 -6.74 6.31 -7.49
N GLU A 236 -6.50 5.10 -6.96
CA GLU A 236 -7.45 4.40 -6.09
C GLU A 236 -7.71 5.17 -4.79
N LEU A 237 -6.65 5.72 -4.19
CA LEU A 237 -6.74 6.52 -2.98
C LEU A 237 -7.30 7.94 -3.25
N ASP A 238 -7.00 8.55 -4.40
CA ASP A 238 -7.55 9.85 -4.79
C ASP A 238 -7.73 10.00 -6.31
N GLN A 239 -8.98 9.82 -6.75
CA GLN A 239 -9.38 9.97 -8.15
C GLN A 239 -9.16 11.39 -8.71
N GLN A 240 -8.97 12.41 -7.87
CA GLN A 240 -8.66 13.76 -8.35
C GLN A 240 -7.22 13.88 -8.89
N GLN A 241 -6.35 12.91 -8.62
CA GLN A 241 -4.95 12.92 -9.07
C GLN A 241 -4.73 12.32 -10.47
N VAL A 242 -5.78 11.80 -11.14
CA VAL A 242 -5.68 11.12 -12.44
C VAL A 242 -4.90 11.94 -13.47
N ASP A 243 -5.20 13.23 -13.63
CA ASP A 243 -4.54 14.07 -14.63
C ASP A 243 -3.04 14.24 -14.35
N LYS A 244 -2.67 14.31 -13.07
CA LYS A 244 -1.28 14.45 -12.65
C LYS A 244 -0.51 13.15 -12.83
N VAL A 245 -1.12 12.03 -12.44
CA VAL A 245 -0.58 10.69 -12.68
C VAL A 245 -0.40 10.44 -14.18
N LYS A 246 -1.37 10.82 -15.00
CA LYS A 246 -1.30 10.71 -16.46
C LYS A 246 -0.10 11.48 -17.02
N ALA A 247 0.09 12.73 -16.60
CA ALA A 247 1.24 13.54 -17.01
C ALA A 247 2.58 12.91 -16.59
N THR A 248 2.64 12.31 -15.40
CA THR A 248 3.82 11.56 -14.93
C THR A 248 4.15 10.36 -15.82
N ILE A 249 3.13 9.59 -16.20
CA ILE A 249 3.30 8.45 -17.11
C ILE A 249 3.78 8.93 -18.49
N GLU A 250 3.17 9.98 -19.04
CA GLU A 250 3.55 10.55 -20.35
C GLU A 250 4.98 11.12 -20.36
N ALA A 251 5.46 11.62 -19.21
CA ALA A 251 6.82 12.12 -19.06
C ALA A 251 7.88 11.02 -19.02
N ASN A 252 7.51 9.76 -18.70
CA ASN A 252 8.41 8.61 -18.73
C ASN A 252 8.16 7.77 -20.00
N SER A 253 9.01 7.95 -21.01
CA SER A 253 8.86 7.29 -22.32
C SER A 253 8.83 5.77 -22.24
N ASP A 254 9.59 5.18 -21.31
CA ASP A 254 9.76 3.74 -21.20
C ASP A 254 8.53 3.11 -20.57
N LEU A 255 8.03 3.69 -19.48
CA LEU A 255 6.77 3.30 -18.84
C LEU A 255 5.58 3.49 -19.78
N PHE A 256 5.51 4.61 -20.50
CA PHE A 256 4.45 4.87 -21.48
C PHE A 256 4.45 3.82 -22.60
N THR A 257 5.63 3.47 -23.11
CA THR A 257 5.79 2.43 -24.14
C THR A 257 5.40 1.05 -23.60
N TYR A 258 5.80 0.73 -22.36
CA TYR A 258 5.46 -0.52 -21.70
C TYR A 258 3.93 -0.71 -21.59
N ILE A 259 3.20 0.31 -21.12
CA ILE A 259 1.73 0.30 -21.05
C ILE A 259 1.12 0.10 -22.44
N GLY A 260 1.67 0.74 -23.47
CA GLY A 260 1.23 0.58 -24.85
C GLY A 260 1.38 -0.85 -25.38
N GLN A 261 2.43 -1.55 -25.00
CA GLN A 261 2.70 -2.95 -25.40
C GLN A 261 1.90 -3.97 -24.57
N HIS A 262 1.62 -3.66 -23.30
CA HIS A 262 0.99 -4.58 -22.33
C HIS A 262 -0.43 -4.15 -21.97
N ARG A 263 -1.21 -3.68 -22.94
CA ARG A 263 -2.56 -3.13 -22.70
C ARG A 263 -3.56 -4.05 -22.01
N ARG A 264 -3.46 -5.37 -22.21
CA ARG A 264 -4.32 -6.36 -21.53
C ARG A 264 -3.98 -6.54 -20.05
N GLU A 265 -2.72 -6.32 -19.70
CA GLU A 265 -2.23 -6.43 -18.31
C GLU A 265 -2.43 -5.11 -17.56
N THR A 266 -2.66 -4.01 -18.29
CA THR A 266 -2.76 -2.65 -17.75
C THR A 266 -4.13 -2.01 -17.99
N GLU A 267 -5.18 -2.80 -18.23
CA GLU A 267 -6.47 -2.36 -18.77
C GLU A 267 -7.05 -1.10 -18.12
N ALA A 268 -6.97 -0.96 -16.79
CA ALA A 268 -7.44 0.23 -16.08
C ALA A 268 -6.73 1.53 -16.52
N ILE A 269 -5.38 1.54 -16.56
CA ILE A 269 -4.56 2.70 -16.91
C ILE A 269 -4.45 2.88 -18.43
N ALA A 270 -4.39 1.78 -19.19
CA ALA A 270 -4.23 1.81 -20.64
C ALA A 270 -5.37 2.56 -21.35
N THR A 271 -6.56 2.60 -20.75
CA THR A 271 -7.74 3.33 -21.28
C THR A 271 -7.55 4.85 -21.29
N TRP A 272 -6.64 5.40 -20.49
CA TRP A 272 -6.37 6.84 -20.45
C TRP A 272 -5.61 7.33 -21.69
N PHE A 273 -5.01 6.41 -22.46
CA PHE A 273 -4.11 6.73 -23.57
C PHE A 273 -4.62 6.20 -24.91
N PRO A 274 -4.46 6.96 -26.01
CA PRO A 274 -4.86 6.51 -27.34
C PRO A 274 -4.02 5.33 -27.80
N THR A 275 -4.61 4.43 -28.60
CA THR A 275 -3.91 3.25 -29.13
C THR A 275 -2.74 3.67 -30.01
N LEU A 276 -1.52 3.25 -29.66
CA LEU A 276 -0.35 3.48 -30.49
C LEU A 276 -0.47 2.62 -31.75
N THR A 277 -0.84 3.25 -32.87
CA THR A 277 -0.71 2.64 -34.19
C THR A 277 0.77 2.43 -34.49
N PRO A 278 1.25 1.22 -34.83
CA PRO A 278 2.64 1.01 -35.19
C PRO A 278 2.96 1.83 -36.45
N THR A 279 3.90 2.77 -36.33
CA THR A 279 4.47 3.48 -37.47
C THR A 279 5.11 2.45 -38.40
N ALA A 280 4.63 2.40 -39.65
CA ALA A 280 5.15 1.49 -40.66
C ALA A 280 6.67 1.67 -40.80
N ILE A 281 7.42 0.58 -40.60
CA ILE A 281 8.84 0.51 -40.91
C ILE A 281 8.98 0.80 -42.41
N PRO A 282 9.80 1.78 -42.84
CA PRO A 282 9.99 2.04 -44.26
C PRO A 282 10.58 0.79 -44.92
N THR A 283 9.80 0.20 -45.84
CA THR A 283 10.22 -0.94 -46.65
C THR A 283 11.38 -0.50 -47.54
N ALA A 284 12.51 -1.19 -47.44
CA ALA A 284 13.65 -0.94 -48.33
C ALA A 284 13.25 -1.18 -49.79
N THR A 285 13.45 -0.17 -50.62
CA THR A 285 13.19 -0.19 -52.06
C THR A 285 14.13 -1.17 -52.78
N PRO A 286 13.65 -2.07 -53.65
CA PRO A 286 14.53 -2.95 -54.42
C PRO A 286 15.21 -2.18 -55.56
N THR A 287 16.54 -2.23 -55.60
CA THR A 287 17.36 -1.69 -56.69
C THR A 287 17.32 -2.61 -57.91
N SER A 288 17.12 -2.03 -59.09
CA SER A 288 16.99 -2.68 -60.40
C SER A 288 18.24 -3.44 -60.87
N THR A 289 18.02 -4.62 -61.45
CA THR A 289 19.01 -5.47 -62.16
C THR A 289 19.25 -5.00 -63.60
N PRO A 290 20.46 -5.16 -64.17
CA PRO A 290 20.66 -5.17 -65.62
C PRO A 290 21.06 -6.55 -66.20
N THR A 291 20.30 -6.99 -67.20
CA THR A 291 20.63 -7.63 -68.51
C THR A 291 21.61 -8.82 -68.66
N GLN A 292 21.01 -10.00 -68.98
CA GLN A 292 21.29 -11.07 -69.97
C GLN A 292 22.69 -11.69 -70.29
N THR A 293 22.80 -13.02 -70.03
CA THR A 293 23.09 -14.21 -70.93
C THR A 293 24.48 -14.30 -71.65
N PRO A 294 25.17 -15.48 -71.80
CA PRO A 294 24.59 -16.80 -72.11
C PRO A 294 25.13 -18.12 -71.49
N THR A 295 24.18 -19.05 -71.47
CA THR A 295 24.11 -20.53 -71.49
C THR A 295 25.37 -21.38 -71.80
N TYR A 296 25.53 -22.50 -71.08
CA TYR A 296 25.72 -23.87 -71.63
C TYR A 296 25.33 -24.98 -70.61
N THR A 297 24.47 -25.89 -71.06
CA THR A 297 24.03 -27.22 -70.53
C THR A 297 25.16 -28.27 -70.72
N PRO A 298 25.16 -29.56 -70.24
CA PRO A 298 24.04 -30.38 -69.75
C PRO A 298 24.30 -31.53 -68.70
N THR A 299 23.19 -32.22 -68.33
CA THR A 299 22.98 -33.69 -68.12
C THR A 299 23.10 -34.36 -66.72
N ASN A 300 22.01 -35.06 -66.36
CA ASN A 300 21.73 -36.02 -65.26
C ASN A 300 22.59 -37.32 -65.35
N THR A 301 22.88 -38.12 -64.32
CA THR A 301 22.00 -39.01 -63.49
C THR A 301 22.92 -39.88 -62.54
N PRO A 302 22.43 -40.86 -61.73
CA PRO A 302 22.42 -40.92 -60.25
C PRO A 302 23.45 -41.93 -59.63
N THR A 303 23.42 -42.19 -58.31
CA THR A 303 23.50 -43.54 -57.63
C THR A 303 23.68 -43.48 -56.08
N THR A 304 22.74 -44.15 -55.37
CA THR A 304 22.64 -44.82 -54.03
C THR A 304 23.56 -44.59 -52.79
N THR A 305 22.91 -44.42 -51.60
CA THR A 305 23.02 -45.02 -50.21
C THR A 305 24.39 -45.48 -49.62
N PRO A 306 24.59 -45.74 -48.28
CA PRO A 306 23.81 -45.50 -47.04
C PRO A 306 24.59 -44.92 -45.81
N SER A 307 23.87 -44.79 -44.67
CA SER A 307 24.21 -44.44 -43.28
C SER A 307 25.40 -45.19 -42.61
N PRO A 308 25.97 -44.65 -41.50
CA PRO A 308 25.89 -45.40 -40.23
C PRO A 308 25.73 -44.56 -38.91
N THR A 309 25.43 -45.30 -37.85
CA THR A 309 25.16 -44.99 -36.42
C THR A 309 26.45 -44.78 -35.56
N PRO A 310 26.41 -44.56 -34.21
CA PRO A 310 27.28 -43.61 -33.50
C PRO A 310 28.41 -44.27 -32.65
N LEU A 311 29.36 -43.46 -32.17
CA LEU A 311 30.47 -43.91 -31.31
C LEU A 311 30.41 -43.34 -29.88
N THR A 312 30.72 -44.23 -28.94
CA THR A 312 30.88 -44.16 -27.49
C THR A 312 32.05 -43.27 -27.04
N PRO A 313 32.08 -42.72 -25.80
CA PRO A 313 33.21 -41.90 -25.32
C PRO A 313 34.31 -42.73 -24.63
N THR A 314 35.55 -42.31 -24.84
CA THR A 314 36.79 -42.87 -24.26
C THR A 314 37.27 -42.01 -23.08
N VAL A 315 37.68 -42.66 -21.99
CA VAL A 315 38.23 -42.08 -20.75
C VAL A 315 39.75 -42.24 -20.73
N THR A 316 40.55 -41.19 -20.44
CA THR A 316 41.90 -41.26 -19.79
C THR A 316 42.47 -39.83 -19.49
N PRO A 317 43.53 -39.62 -18.66
CA PRO A 317 43.48 -39.55 -17.20
C PRO A 317 44.14 -38.28 -16.58
N THR A 318 44.03 -38.25 -15.25
CA THR A 318 44.63 -37.42 -14.19
C THR A 318 46.10 -37.01 -14.32
N SER A 319 46.40 -35.78 -13.88
CA SER A 319 47.72 -35.36 -13.37
C SER A 319 47.61 -34.72 -11.97
N THR A 320 48.61 -35.01 -11.15
CA THR A 320 48.80 -34.76 -9.71
C THR A 320 49.15 -33.28 -9.40
N PRO A 321 48.80 -32.72 -8.22
CA PRO A 321 49.09 -31.31 -7.90
C PRO A 321 50.39 -31.12 -7.10
N THR A 322 51.01 -29.95 -7.32
CA THR A 322 52.19 -29.42 -6.62
C THR A 322 51.81 -28.82 -5.26
N ALA A 323 52.66 -29.03 -4.25
CA ALA A 323 52.49 -28.56 -2.87
C ALA A 323 52.79 -27.06 -2.68
N ALA A 324 51.99 -26.37 -1.85
CA ALA A 324 52.44 -25.19 -1.09
C ALA A 324 51.62 -24.94 0.19
N GLN A 325 52.37 -24.84 1.29
CA GLN A 325 52.18 -24.09 2.55
C GLN A 325 51.03 -24.40 3.54
N ARG A 326 51.48 -24.63 4.79
CA ARG A 326 50.71 -24.74 6.04
C ARG A 326 50.29 -23.35 6.54
N SER A 327 49.03 -23.25 6.95
CA SER A 327 48.56 -22.33 7.99
C SER A 327 47.55 -23.06 8.90
N SER A 328 47.44 -22.56 10.12
CA SER A 328 46.84 -23.07 11.38
C SER A 328 45.36 -23.53 11.36
N PRO A 329 44.89 -24.31 12.37
CA PRO A 329 43.67 -25.10 12.29
C PRO A 329 42.37 -24.29 12.40
N THR A 330 41.41 -24.63 11.53
CA THR A 330 40.01 -24.20 11.54
C THR A 330 39.21 -25.02 12.57
N PRO A 331 38.22 -24.45 13.30
CA PRO A 331 37.32 -25.20 14.18
C PRO A 331 36.54 -26.27 13.40
N PRO A 332 36.12 -27.39 14.03
CA PRO A 332 35.36 -28.43 13.34
C PRO A 332 34.02 -27.89 12.85
N LEU A 333 33.75 -28.11 11.56
CA LEU A 333 32.49 -27.85 10.90
C LEU A 333 31.37 -28.66 11.59
N PRO A 334 30.19 -28.08 11.87
CA PRO A 334 29.06 -28.84 12.40
C PRO A 334 28.71 -29.98 11.43
N THR A 335 28.52 -31.17 11.99
CA THR A 335 28.09 -32.35 11.23
C THR A 335 26.77 -32.05 10.54
N PRO A 336 26.60 -32.34 9.23
CA PRO A 336 25.32 -32.18 8.58
C PRO A 336 24.31 -33.11 9.26
N THR A 337 23.35 -32.51 9.94
CA THR A 337 22.17 -33.19 10.46
C THR A 337 21.48 -33.86 9.27
N LEU A 338 21.26 -35.18 9.36
CA LEU A 338 20.48 -35.90 8.34
C LEU A 338 19.14 -35.19 8.14
N PRO A 339 18.65 -35.04 6.89
CA PRO A 339 17.32 -34.48 6.66
C PRO A 339 16.27 -35.32 7.42
N PRO A 340 15.22 -34.68 7.95
CA PRO A 340 14.17 -35.38 8.68
C PRO A 340 13.63 -36.54 7.82
N THR A 341 13.47 -37.69 8.47
CA THR A 341 12.99 -38.93 7.88
C THR A 341 11.71 -38.69 7.08
N ALA A 342 11.63 -39.27 5.89
CA ALA A 342 10.49 -39.14 4.97
C ALA A 342 9.16 -39.25 5.73
N THR A 343 8.44 -38.14 5.79
CA THR A 343 7.08 -38.03 6.29
C THR A 343 6.22 -39.04 5.54
N SER A 344 5.41 -39.83 6.25
CA SER A 344 4.40 -40.69 5.64
C SER A 344 3.55 -39.85 4.67
N PRO A 345 3.14 -40.40 3.50
CA PRO A 345 2.33 -39.67 2.55
C PRO A 345 1.05 -39.12 3.22
N PRO A 346 0.56 -37.93 2.80
CA PRO A 346 -0.64 -37.32 3.36
C PRO A 346 -1.83 -38.27 3.35
N VAL A 347 -2.56 -38.37 4.46
CA VAL A 347 -3.86 -39.03 4.46
C VAL A 347 -4.87 -38.04 3.89
N ILE A 348 -5.48 -38.37 2.76
CA ILE A 348 -6.43 -37.51 2.04
C ILE A 348 -7.82 -38.12 2.19
N ASN A 349 -8.62 -37.59 3.12
CA ASN A 349 -9.97 -38.04 3.44
C ASN A 349 -10.85 -36.86 3.92
N GLY A 350 -12.14 -37.12 4.12
CA GLY A 350 -13.12 -36.12 4.56
C GLY A 350 -13.69 -35.33 3.40
N ILE A 351 -13.97 -34.05 3.61
CA ILE A 351 -14.54 -33.15 2.61
C ILE A 351 -13.72 -31.86 2.47
N LEU A 352 -13.64 -31.33 1.25
CA LEU A 352 -12.97 -30.06 0.97
C LEU A 352 -13.95 -29.10 0.31
N ALA A 353 -14.19 -27.95 0.94
CA ALA A 353 -15.06 -26.90 0.44
C ALA A 353 -14.23 -25.81 -0.25
N ILE A 354 -14.57 -25.53 -1.51
CA ILE A 354 -13.80 -24.63 -2.38
C ILE A 354 -14.76 -23.65 -3.07
N PRO A 355 -14.54 -22.32 -2.95
CA PRO A 355 -15.28 -21.34 -3.73
C PRO A 355 -14.78 -21.36 -5.17
N ILE A 356 -15.71 -21.43 -6.12
CA ILE A 356 -15.44 -21.50 -7.55
C ILE A 356 -16.06 -20.27 -8.21
N ASP A 357 -15.26 -19.50 -8.95
CA ASP A 357 -15.75 -18.35 -9.72
C ASP A 357 -16.75 -18.81 -10.79
N ASP A 358 -17.96 -18.26 -10.73
CA ASP A 358 -19.07 -18.57 -11.64
C ASP A 358 -18.95 -17.87 -13.02
N ARG A 359 -17.91 -17.03 -13.19
CA ARG A 359 -17.63 -16.16 -14.34
C ARG A 359 -18.67 -15.07 -14.59
N ALA A 360 -19.58 -14.87 -13.64
CA ALA A 360 -20.56 -13.79 -13.60
C ALA A 360 -20.27 -12.77 -12.50
N GLY A 361 -19.13 -12.90 -11.79
CA GLY A 361 -18.72 -12.02 -10.71
C GLY A 361 -19.16 -12.49 -9.32
N HIS A 362 -19.54 -13.76 -9.18
CA HIS A 362 -19.88 -14.39 -7.91
C HIS A 362 -19.11 -15.71 -7.75
N TYR A 363 -19.24 -16.31 -6.56
CA TYR A 363 -18.66 -17.60 -6.24
C TYR A 363 -19.73 -18.62 -5.88
N ASP A 364 -19.58 -19.82 -6.42
CA ASP A 364 -20.31 -21.00 -6.00
C ASP A 364 -19.42 -21.85 -5.09
N LEU A 365 -19.92 -22.27 -3.92
CA LEU A 365 -19.19 -23.20 -3.08
C LEU A 365 -19.41 -24.63 -3.55
N TRP A 366 -18.33 -25.32 -3.90
CA TRP A 366 -18.33 -26.73 -4.26
C TRP A 366 -17.69 -27.53 -3.12
N ILE A 367 -18.39 -28.56 -2.65
CA ILE A 367 -17.91 -29.46 -1.59
C ILE A 367 -17.55 -30.80 -2.24
N TYR A 368 -16.27 -31.16 -2.16
CA TYR A 368 -15.71 -32.38 -2.72
C TYR A 368 -15.52 -33.42 -1.62
N GLU A 369 -15.88 -34.66 -1.88
CA GLU A 369 -15.48 -35.79 -1.04
C GLU A 369 -14.05 -36.22 -1.40
N LEU A 370 -13.25 -36.52 -0.37
CA LEU A 370 -11.87 -36.94 -0.51
C LEU A 370 -11.71 -38.43 -0.13
N PRO A 371 -10.93 -39.22 -0.90
CA PRO A 371 -10.13 -38.83 -2.07
C PRO A 371 -10.86 -39.02 -3.41
N SER A 372 -12.17 -39.26 -3.42
CA SER A 372 -12.92 -39.59 -4.64
C SER A 372 -12.95 -38.42 -5.65
N GLY A 373 -12.95 -37.18 -5.15
CA GLY A 373 -13.16 -35.98 -5.96
C GLY A 373 -14.61 -35.76 -6.34
N GLU A 374 -15.55 -36.55 -5.82
CA GLU A 374 -16.97 -36.41 -6.12
C GLU A 374 -17.50 -35.12 -5.48
N VAL A 375 -18.23 -34.33 -6.27
CA VAL A 375 -18.89 -33.13 -5.74
C VAL A 375 -20.18 -33.53 -5.05
N VAL A 376 -20.20 -33.50 -3.72
CA VAL A 376 -21.35 -33.89 -2.91
C VAL A 376 -22.35 -32.75 -2.71
N SER A 377 -21.92 -31.50 -2.87
CA SER A 377 -22.80 -30.34 -2.79
C SER A 377 -22.28 -29.17 -3.61
N LYS A 378 -23.20 -28.39 -4.18
CA LYS A 378 -22.94 -27.13 -4.86
C LYS A 378 -23.97 -26.11 -4.40
N ILE A 379 -23.50 -25.00 -3.87
CA ILE A 379 -24.38 -23.95 -3.37
C ILE A 379 -23.93 -22.65 -4.01
N SER A 380 -24.86 -21.98 -4.69
CA SER A 380 -24.53 -20.80 -5.46
C SER A 380 -24.41 -19.55 -4.61
N LYS A 381 -23.54 -18.63 -5.03
CA LYS A 381 -23.35 -17.31 -4.42
C LYS A 381 -23.02 -17.35 -2.93
N ILE A 382 -22.25 -18.34 -2.51
CA ILE A 382 -21.70 -18.42 -1.15
C ILE A 382 -20.21 -18.72 -1.21
N HIS A 383 -19.44 -18.17 -0.28
CA HIS A 383 -17.98 -18.31 -0.28
C HIS A 383 -17.38 -18.10 1.12
N GLN A 384 -16.05 -18.18 1.20
CA GLN A 384 -15.27 -18.09 2.43
C GLN A 384 -15.72 -19.11 3.50
N PRO A 385 -15.77 -20.42 3.18
CA PRO A 385 -16.23 -21.47 4.08
C PRO A 385 -15.29 -21.64 5.28
N ASN A 386 -15.87 -22.05 6.40
CA ASN A 386 -15.14 -22.65 7.51
C ASN A 386 -16.01 -23.74 8.18
N PHE A 387 -15.52 -24.98 8.21
CA PHE A 387 -16.17 -26.10 8.89
C PHE A 387 -16.04 -25.98 10.41
N SER A 388 -17.07 -26.42 11.15
CA SER A 388 -16.97 -26.61 12.59
C SER A 388 -16.01 -27.76 12.91
N SER A 389 -15.38 -27.73 14.09
CA SER A 389 -14.42 -28.75 14.53
C SER A 389 -14.99 -30.17 14.58
N ASP A 390 -16.30 -30.30 14.80
CA ASP A 390 -17.03 -31.57 14.76
C ASP A 390 -17.42 -32.03 13.34
N GLY A 391 -17.18 -31.19 12.33
CA GLY A 391 -17.51 -31.45 10.93
C GLY A 391 -18.98 -31.53 10.60
N THR A 392 -19.88 -31.12 11.51
CA THR A 392 -21.33 -31.25 11.30
C THR A 392 -21.92 -30.09 10.51
N ARG A 393 -21.26 -28.93 10.54
CA ARG A 393 -21.75 -27.65 9.98
C ARG A 393 -20.59 -26.86 9.36
N PHE A 394 -20.93 -25.85 8.57
CA PHE A 394 -19.98 -24.83 8.15
C PHE A 394 -20.63 -23.44 8.12
N VAL A 395 -19.80 -22.41 8.23
CA VAL A 395 -20.20 -21.00 8.06
C VAL A 395 -19.59 -20.44 6.79
N VAL A 396 -20.31 -19.49 6.16
CA VAL A 396 -19.95 -18.82 4.90
C VAL A 396 -20.45 -17.39 4.88
N HIS A 397 -19.85 -16.53 4.05
CA HIS A 397 -20.52 -15.34 3.56
C HIS A 397 -21.49 -15.73 2.43
N ASN A 398 -22.69 -15.15 2.45
CA ASN A 398 -23.69 -15.33 1.40
C ASN A 398 -23.79 -14.06 0.54
N GLN A 399 -23.32 -14.13 -0.70
CA GLN A 399 -23.28 -12.98 -1.61
C GLN A 399 -24.66 -12.58 -2.15
N ASP A 400 -25.63 -13.51 -2.15
CA ASP A 400 -26.98 -13.23 -2.65
C ASP A 400 -27.83 -12.51 -1.59
N GLN A 401 -27.72 -12.97 -0.33
CA GLN A 401 -28.55 -12.49 0.78
C GLN A 401 -27.80 -11.54 1.73
N GLY A 402 -26.49 -11.39 1.55
CA GLY A 402 -25.59 -10.81 2.55
C GLY A 402 -25.48 -11.70 3.80
N HIS A 403 -24.69 -11.21 4.76
CA HIS A 403 -24.51 -11.80 6.08
C HIS A 403 -23.72 -13.11 6.10
N ILE A 404 -23.40 -13.56 7.31
CA ILE A 404 -22.88 -14.90 7.54
C ILE A 404 -24.03 -15.87 7.72
N TRP A 405 -23.93 -17.01 7.04
CA TRP A 405 -24.88 -18.11 7.10
C TRP A 405 -24.22 -19.39 7.56
N GLU A 406 -24.96 -20.21 8.28
CA GLU A 406 -24.57 -21.55 8.71
C GLU A 406 -25.39 -22.61 7.99
N TYR A 407 -24.71 -23.62 7.46
CA TYR A 407 -25.29 -24.77 6.77
C TYR A 407 -24.86 -26.07 7.44
N ASN A 408 -25.61 -27.15 7.23
CA ASN A 408 -25.12 -28.49 7.54
C ASN A 408 -23.93 -28.83 6.63
N ALA A 409 -23.04 -29.72 7.06
CA ALA A 409 -21.83 -30.07 6.29
C ALA A 409 -22.10 -30.60 4.87
N ASN A 410 -23.26 -31.24 4.65
CA ASN A 410 -23.71 -31.68 3.32
C ASN A 410 -24.29 -30.54 2.44
N GLY A 411 -24.26 -29.30 2.93
CA GLY A 411 -24.79 -28.12 2.26
C GLY A 411 -26.31 -27.93 2.36
N SER A 412 -27.02 -28.83 3.05
CA SER A 412 -28.45 -28.67 3.27
C SER A 412 -28.76 -27.65 4.38
N GLY A 413 -29.98 -27.14 4.37
CA GLY A 413 -30.40 -26.13 5.34
C GLY A 413 -29.88 -24.75 4.98
N GLY A 414 -29.52 -23.98 5.99
CA GLY A 414 -29.12 -22.58 5.84
C GLY A 414 -29.88 -21.71 6.83
N ARG A 415 -29.17 -21.13 7.78
CA ARG A 415 -29.72 -20.10 8.65
C ARG A 415 -28.75 -18.92 8.77
N ARG A 416 -29.31 -17.72 8.74
CA ARG A 416 -28.54 -16.49 8.97
C ARG A 416 -28.04 -16.45 10.42
N ILE A 417 -26.79 -16.04 10.59
CA ILE A 417 -26.11 -15.94 11.88
C ILE A 417 -25.87 -14.49 12.28
N THR A 418 -25.59 -13.61 11.32
CA THR A 418 -25.27 -12.20 11.61
C THR A 418 -26.27 -11.21 11.01
N ASP A 419 -26.20 -9.96 11.47
CA ASP A 419 -27.20 -8.94 11.20
C ASP A 419 -26.81 -7.97 10.07
N PHE A 420 -25.56 -7.97 9.61
CA PHE A 420 -25.06 -7.01 8.62
C PHE A 420 -24.63 -7.69 7.32
N ALA A 421 -25.01 -7.11 6.18
CA ALA A 421 -24.86 -7.74 4.88
C ALA A 421 -23.38 -7.94 4.49
N ASP A 422 -22.52 -7.02 4.93
CA ASP A 422 -21.08 -6.99 4.61
C ASP A 422 -20.21 -7.84 5.56
N ASP A 423 -20.82 -8.71 6.37
CA ASP A 423 -20.11 -9.63 7.25
C ASP A 423 -19.46 -10.78 6.44
N GLN A 424 -18.13 -10.90 6.50
CA GLN A 424 -17.29 -11.80 5.71
C GLN A 424 -16.22 -12.52 6.55
N HIS A 425 -15.52 -13.48 5.93
CA HIS A 425 -14.43 -14.27 6.55
C HIS A 425 -14.80 -14.93 7.88
N PRO A 426 -15.95 -15.63 7.97
CA PRO A 426 -16.33 -16.28 9.21
C PRO A 426 -15.34 -17.39 9.60
N PHE A 427 -15.11 -17.55 10.89
CA PHE A 427 -14.27 -18.63 11.43
C PHE A 427 -14.82 -19.11 12.78
N TYR A 428 -15.03 -20.42 12.92
CA TYR A 428 -15.49 -21.03 14.16
C TYR A 428 -14.45 -20.99 15.26
N ASN A 429 -14.91 -20.83 16.49
CA ASN A 429 -14.10 -21.21 17.64
C ASN A 429 -13.92 -22.74 17.72
N PRO A 430 -12.91 -23.23 18.46
CA PRO A 430 -12.68 -24.66 18.63
C PRO A 430 -13.89 -25.47 19.13
N ASP A 431 -14.79 -24.84 19.90
CA ASP A 431 -16.01 -25.48 20.43
C ASP A 431 -17.16 -25.55 19.40
N GLY A 432 -17.05 -24.89 18.24
CA GLY A 432 -18.09 -24.85 17.21
C GLY A 432 -19.38 -24.13 17.62
N ASN A 433 -19.30 -23.23 18.61
CA ASN A 433 -20.46 -22.53 19.19
C ASN A 433 -20.41 -21.00 19.04
N SER A 434 -19.31 -20.46 18.52
CA SER A 434 -19.04 -19.03 18.36
C SER A 434 -18.24 -18.81 17.08
N ILE A 435 -18.25 -17.58 16.56
CA ILE A 435 -17.49 -17.22 15.36
C ILE A 435 -16.76 -15.90 15.51
N THR A 436 -15.63 -15.76 14.83
CA THR A 436 -15.07 -14.47 14.43
C THR A 436 -15.40 -14.17 12.97
N PHE A 437 -15.37 -12.89 12.59
CA PHE A 437 -15.59 -12.46 11.21
C PHE A 437 -15.14 -11.01 11.00
N ASN A 438 -15.00 -10.62 9.74
CA ASN A 438 -14.81 -9.23 9.34
C ASN A 438 -16.14 -8.59 8.93
N ARG A 439 -16.27 -7.29 9.15
CA ARG A 439 -17.39 -6.47 8.66
C ARG A 439 -16.83 -5.29 7.89
N GLY A 440 -17.23 -5.15 6.63
CA GLY A 440 -16.93 -3.99 5.80
C GLY A 440 -17.95 -2.86 5.95
N ASN A 441 -17.59 -1.66 5.46
CA ASN A 441 -18.49 -0.55 5.14
C ASN A 441 -19.37 -0.03 6.30
N LEU A 442 -18.74 0.26 7.45
CA LEU A 442 -19.42 0.99 8.52
C LEU A 442 -19.65 2.45 8.06
N GLN A 443 -20.89 2.80 7.73
CA GLN A 443 -21.32 4.18 7.42
C GLN A 443 -20.76 4.84 6.14
N GLY A 444 -20.34 4.07 5.12
CA GLY A 444 -19.90 4.64 3.83
C GLY A 444 -18.41 5.02 3.79
N GLU A 445 -17.66 4.69 4.83
CA GLU A 445 -16.21 4.71 4.85
C GLU A 445 -15.74 3.26 4.62
N ASN A 446 -14.76 3.05 3.74
CA ASN A 446 -14.33 1.75 3.21
C ASN A 446 -13.56 0.92 4.27
N GLU A 447 -14.19 0.67 5.41
CA GLU A 447 -13.57 0.26 6.67
C GLU A 447 -13.89 -1.20 7.02
N TRP A 448 -12.86 -1.96 7.35
CA TRP A 448 -12.98 -3.34 7.80
C TRP A 448 -12.68 -3.45 9.29
N GLN A 449 -13.58 -4.10 10.04
CA GLN A 449 -13.38 -4.38 11.47
C GLN A 449 -13.60 -5.85 11.77
N THR A 450 -12.82 -6.40 12.72
CA THR A 450 -13.02 -7.76 13.22
C THR A 450 -14.05 -7.76 14.34
N PHE A 451 -14.96 -8.73 14.30
CA PHE A 451 -15.98 -8.98 15.31
C PHE A 451 -15.88 -10.41 15.83
N VAL A 452 -16.32 -10.57 17.08
CA VAL A 452 -16.47 -11.84 17.77
C VAL A 452 -17.94 -11.96 18.17
N ARG A 453 -18.58 -13.07 17.78
CA ARG A 453 -19.93 -13.42 18.20
C ARG A 453 -19.88 -14.65 19.08
N TYR A 454 -20.27 -14.49 20.34
CA TYR A 454 -20.34 -15.59 21.31
C TYR A 454 -21.74 -16.20 21.26
N GLY A 455 -21.84 -17.45 20.80
CA GLY A 455 -23.13 -18.10 20.55
C GLY A 455 -23.68 -17.84 19.14
N LEU A 456 -24.45 -18.79 18.62
CA LEU A 456 -25.05 -18.76 17.27
C LEU A 456 -26.58 -18.75 17.29
N GLY A 457 -27.18 -18.39 18.42
CA GLY A 457 -28.59 -18.13 18.60
C GLY A 457 -28.99 -16.70 18.18
N PRO A 458 -30.29 -16.44 18.04
CA PRO A 458 -30.80 -15.15 17.56
C PRO A 458 -30.61 -13.99 18.55
N ASN A 459 -30.42 -14.27 19.84
CA ASN A 459 -30.25 -13.24 20.88
C ASN A 459 -28.79 -13.07 21.35
N ASP A 460 -27.87 -13.78 20.70
CA ASP A 460 -26.47 -13.79 21.09
C ASP A 460 -25.77 -12.50 20.68
N GLN A 461 -24.77 -12.10 21.47
CA GLN A 461 -24.12 -10.80 21.32
C GLN A 461 -22.90 -10.86 20.41
N THR A 462 -22.74 -9.79 19.65
CA THR A 462 -21.58 -9.54 18.78
C THR A 462 -20.80 -8.36 19.34
N TYR A 463 -19.50 -8.54 19.49
CA TYR A 463 -18.58 -7.53 20.01
C TYR A 463 -17.50 -7.25 18.97
N SER A 464 -17.13 -5.98 18.77
CA SER A 464 -15.94 -5.66 17.99
C SER A 464 -14.69 -6.14 18.75
N LEU A 465 -13.76 -6.79 18.06
CA LEU A 465 -12.45 -7.08 18.63
C LEU A 465 -11.70 -5.75 18.79
N LYS A 466 -11.58 -5.29 20.05
CA LYS A 466 -10.78 -4.11 20.37
C LYS A 466 -9.33 -4.52 20.58
N VAL A 467 -8.42 -3.92 19.81
CA VAL A 467 -6.98 -4.21 19.89
C VAL A 467 -6.19 -3.04 20.44
N GLY A 468 -6.62 -1.79 20.29
CA GLY A 468 -5.92 -0.62 20.83
C GLY A 468 -6.73 0.68 20.86
N LEU A 469 -6.13 1.76 21.36
CA LEU A 469 -6.75 3.09 21.43
C LEU A 469 -7.09 3.67 20.04
N TRP A 470 -6.42 3.19 18.99
CA TRP A 470 -6.57 3.65 17.61
C TRP A 470 -7.61 2.89 16.78
N ASP A 471 -8.40 2.00 17.41
CA ASP A 471 -9.56 1.33 16.80
C ASP A 471 -10.64 2.32 16.27
N PHE A 472 -10.46 3.62 16.50
CA PHE A 472 -11.30 4.71 16.01
C PHE A 472 -10.79 5.38 14.72
N PHE A 473 -9.57 5.07 14.27
CA PHE A 473 -8.88 5.81 13.19
C PHE A 473 -8.45 4.95 11.98
N ASN A 474 -8.89 3.69 11.90
CA ASN A 474 -8.88 2.83 10.71
C ASN A 474 -7.54 2.54 10.00
N TYR A 475 -6.41 2.78 10.65
CA TYR A 475 -5.11 2.29 10.20
C TYR A 475 -4.85 0.88 10.76
N GLY A 476 -4.58 -0.10 9.88
CA GLY A 476 -4.12 -1.44 10.30
C GLY A 476 -5.15 -2.27 11.09
N SER A 477 -6.45 -2.05 10.86
CA SER A 477 -7.53 -2.79 11.52
C SER A 477 -7.34 -4.30 11.41
N PRO A 478 -7.66 -5.07 12.47
CA PRO A 478 -7.63 -6.53 12.41
C PRO A 478 -8.47 -7.09 11.25
N MET A 479 -7.85 -7.88 10.39
CA MET A 479 -8.45 -8.55 9.23
C MET A 479 -8.17 -10.05 9.24
N PHE A 480 -8.99 -10.82 8.51
CA PHE A 480 -8.87 -12.27 8.37
C PHE A 480 -8.80 -13.00 9.72
N PRO A 481 -9.74 -12.77 10.65
CA PRO A 481 -9.63 -13.35 11.98
C PRO A 481 -9.75 -14.88 11.90
N LEU A 482 -8.94 -15.55 12.73
CA LEU A 482 -9.00 -16.97 13.03
C LEU A 482 -9.07 -17.15 14.54
N TRP A 483 -9.62 -18.27 14.98
CA TRP A 483 -9.71 -18.62 16.40
C TRP A 483 -8.80 -19.81 16.66
N ASP A 484 -7.83 -19.66 17.56
CA ASP A 484 -6.92 -20.76 17.89
C ASP A 484 -7.44 -21.64 19.04
N ILE A 485 -6.71 -22.74 19.33
CA ILE A 485 -7.07 -23.69 20.38
C ILE A 485 -6.90 -23.13 21.82
N ASP A 486 -6.15 -22.04 22.00
CA ASP A 486 -6.04 -21.31 23.28
C ASP A 486 -7.19 -20.32 23.48
N HIS A 487 -8.16 -20.32 22.57
CA HIS A 487 -9.24 -19.37 22.45
C HIS A 487 -8.81 -17.91 22.18
N ALA A 488 -7.60 -17.69 21.69
CA ALA A 488 -7.13 -16.40 21.23
C ALA A 488 -7.55 -16.14 19.79
N ILE A 489 -7.59 -14.86 19.40
CA ILE A 489 -7.89 -14.45 18.03
C ILE A 489 -6.58 -14.12 17.33
N ILE A 490 -6.32 -14.81 16.22
CA ILE A 490 -5.22 -14.51 15.28
C ILE A 490 -5.78 -13.64 14.17
N PHE A 491 -5.06 -12.59 13.77
CA PHE A 491 -5.51 -11.67 12.74
C PHE A 491 -4.33 -11.01 12.04
N ARG A 492 -4.55 -10.55 10.81
CA ARG A 492 -3.67 -9.62 10.12
C ARG A 492 -3.91 -8.21 10.66
N GLY A 493 -2.85 -7.47 10.99
CA GLY A 493 -2.96 -6.08 11.45
C GLY A 493 -1.60 -5.42 11.61
N CYS A 494 -1.60 -4.17 12.03
CA CYS A 494 -0.37 -3.44 12.40
C CYS A 494 -0.39 -3.16 13.90
N ASP A 495 0.78 -2.91 14.50
CA ASP A 495 0.98 -2.82 15.96
C ASP A 495 0.39 -1.58 16.65
N THR A 496 -0.79 -1.14 16.24
CA THR A 496 -1.45 0.13 16.61
C THR A 496 -1.80 0.26 18.09
N TRP A 497 -1.63 -0.78 18.90
CA TRP A 497 -1.93 -0.77 20.34
C TRP A 497 -0.77 -0.32 21.23
N ASN A 498 0.43 -0.17 20.67
CA ASN A 498 1.56 0.43 21.36
C ASN A 498 1.54 1.95 21.16
N SER A 499 2.01 2.73 22.14
CA SER A 499 2.22 4.17 21.96
C SER A 499 3.24 4.40 20.84
N GLY A 500 2.78 4.81 19.65
CA GLY A 500 3.61 4.95 18.43
C GLY A 500 3.53 3.75 17.48
N GLY A 501 2.58 2.86 17.68
CA GLY A 501 2.33 1.65 16.90
C GLY A 501 1.69 1.89 15.53
N GLY A 502 1.78 0.87 14.66
CA GLY A 502 1.45 0.92 13.23
C GLY A 502 2.67 0.75 12.31
N GLN A 503 3.86 0.52 12.87
CA GLN A 503 5.14 0.41 12.16
C GLN A 503 5.46 -1.03 11.74
N ILE A 504 4.92 -2.02 12.47
CA ILE A 504 5.11 -3.43 12.19
C ILE A 504 3.74 -4.00 11.84
N CYS A 505 3.58 -4.34 10.58
CA CYS A 505 2.41 -5.04 10.09
C CYS A 505 2.72 -6.53 9.90
N GLY A 506 1.71 -7.35 10.12
CA GLY A 506 1.79 -8.78 9.89
C GLY A 506 0.69 -9.52 10.63
N ILE A 507 1.01 -10.69 11.17
CA ILE A 507 0.05 -11.55 11.85
C ILE A 507 0.27 -11.46 13.35
N TRP A 508 -0.81 -11.16 14.05
CA TRP A 508 -0.84 -10.92 15.48
C TRP A 508 -1.83 -11.85 16.16
N LYS A 509 -1.60 -12.13 17.44
CA LYS A 509 -2.46 -12.94 18.30
C LYS A 509 -2.88 -12.12 19.51
N LYS A 510 -4.17 -12.11 19.81
CA LYS A 510 -4.73 -11.45 21.01
C LYS A 510 -5.54 -12.44 21.84
N GLY A 511 -5.20 -12.54 23.12
CA GLY A 511 -5.95 -13.34 24.10
C GLY A 511 -7.32 -12.74 24.43
N GLN A 512 -8.14 -13.51 25.16
CA GLN A 512 -9.45 -13.05 25.63
C GLN A 512 -9.37 -12.02 26.77
N ASP A 513 -8.21 -11.87 27.40
CA ASP A 513 -7.98 -11.19 28.67
C ASP A 513 -7.40 -9.78 28.53
N ASN A 514 -7.99 -8.93 27.68
CA ASN A 514 -7.57 -7.52 27.48
C ASN A 514 -6.06 -7.31 27.27
N THR A 515 -5.36 -8.37 26.87
CA THR A 515 -3.92 -8.40 26.66
C THR A 515 -3.56 -7.67 25.38
N THR A 516 -2.40 -7.00 25.42
CA THR A 516 -1.77 -6.43 24.24
C THR A 516 -1.51 -7.55 23.22
N PRO A 517 -1.91 -7.40 21.94
CA PRO A 517 -1.58 -8.39 20.93
C PRO A 517 -0.08 -8.65 20.83
N SER A 518 0.28 -9.92 20.65
CA SER A 518 1.65 -10.38 20.45
C SER A 518 1.89 -10.76 19.00
N SER A 519 3.06 -10.41 18.45
CA SER A 519 3.40 -10.75 17.06
C SER A 519 3.62 -12.25 16.93
N LEU A 520 3.04 -12.83 15.89
CA LEU A 520 3.38 -14.16 15.40
C LEU A 520 4.30 -14.06 14.19
N ILE A 521 3.99 -13.16 13.25
CA ILE A 521 4.71 -12.98 11.99
C ILE A 521 4.85 -11.48 11.70
N ASN A 522 6.07 -11.02 11.47
CA ASN A 522 6.38 -9.62 11.11
C ASN A 522 6.55 -9.47 9.59
N ASP A 523 5.53 -9.86 8.84
CA ASP A 523 5.46 -9.75 7.39
C ASP A 523 4.14 -9.12 7.00
N SER A 524 4.21 -7.93 6.40
CA SER A 524 3.05 -7.11 6.03
C SER A 524 2.15 -7.75 4.95
N SER A 525 2.69 -8.70 4.19
CA SER A 525 1.96 -9.48 3.19
C SER A 525 1.22 -10.69 3.77
N GLY A 526 1.52 -11.06 5.03
CA GLY A 526 0.97 -12.24 5.68
C GLY A 526 -0.54 -12.20 5.85
N ILE A 527 -1.24 -13.20 5.31
CA ILE A 527 -2.69 -13.41 5.48
C ILE A 527 -2.92 -14.74 6.20
N PRO A 528 -3.46 -14.73 7.43
CA PRO A 528 -3.79 -15.96 8.16
C PRO A 528 -4.95 -16.69 7.46
N THR A 529 -4.78 -17.98 7.15
CA THR A 529 -5.77 -18.74 6.37
C THR A 529 -6.50 -19.81 7.17
N ASP A 530 -5.81 -20.51 8.09
CA ASP A 530 -6.44 -21.56 8.91
C ASP A 530 -5.65 -21.89 10.19
N THR A 531 -6.31 -22.52 11.16
CA THR A 531 -5.73 -23.00 12.43
C THR A 531 -6.34 -24.34 12.82
N GLN A 532 -5.50 -25.30 13.21
CA GLN A 532 -5.94 -26.59 13.73
C GLN A 532 -4.99 -27.09 14.81
N GLY A 533 -5.51 -27.35 16.01
CA GLY A 533 -4.69 -27.63 17.19
C GLY A 533 -3.71 -26.49 17.46
N THR A 534 -2.43 -26.81 17.63
CA THR A 534 -1.37 -25.80 17.82
C THR A 534 -0.79 -25.27 16.52
N ASN A 535 -1.25 -25.75 15.36
CA ASN A 535 -0.72 -25.36 14.07
C ASN A 535 -1.53 -24.19 13.49
N PHE A 536 -0.80 -23.26 12.89
CA PHE A 536 -1.30 -22.10 12.19
C PHE A 536 -0.69 -22.07 10.78
N VAL A 537 -1.53 -21.80 9.78
CA VAL A 537 -1.09 -21.61 8.40
C VAL A 537 -1.51 -20.24 7.88
N TYR A 538 -0.64 -19.68 7.06
CA TYR A 538 -0.84 -18.40 6.40
C TYR A 538 -0.22 -18.42 5.01
N MET A 539 -0.58 -17.43 4.21
CA MET A 539 0.07 -17.17 2.94
C MET A 539 0.76 -15.82 2.94
N SER A 540 1.86 -15.70 2.20
CA SER A 540 2.68 -14.50 2.12
C SER A 540 3.31 -14.39 0.73
N HIS A 541 3.55 -13.16 0.28
CA HIS A 541 4.33 -12.89 -0.94
C HIS A 541 5.66 -12.18 -0.67
N ALA A 542 6.15 -12.20 0.58
CA ALA A 542 7.40 -11.55 0.95
C ALA A 542 8.64 -12.05 0.18
N THR A 543 8.56 -13.24 -0.41
CA THR A 543 9.60 -13.87 -1.23
C THR A 543 9.45 -13.59 -2.73
N GLY A 544 8.44 -12.83 -3.16
CA GLY A 544 8.23 -12.38 -4.54
C GLY A 544 7.06 -13.06 -5.28
N ASN A 545 6.51 -14.14 -4.74
CA ASN A 545 5.27 -14.81 -5.19
C ASN A 545 4.52 -15.33 -3.96
N TRP A 546 3.22 -15.62 -4.09
CA TRP A 546 2.47 -16.18 -2.97
C TRP A 546 2.94 -17.60 -2.66
N ASP A 547 3.28 -17.82 -1.39
CA ASP A 547 3.62 -19.09 -0.80
C ASP A 547 2.76 -19.34 0.45
N VAL A 548 2.56 -20.61 0.80
CA VAL A 548 1.90 -21.08 2.02
C VAL A 548 2.95 -21.51 3.04
N TYR A 549 2.74 -21.07 4.27
CA TYR A 549 3.64 -21.27 5.39
C TYR A 549 2.89 -21.93 6.55
N SER A 550 3.65 -22.64 7.39
CA SER A 550 3.16 -23.19 8.65
C SER A 550 4.07 -22.81 9.81
N ILE A 551 3.46 -22.61 10.97
CA ILE A 551 4.12 -22.31 12.23
C ILE A 551 3.22 -22.72 13.40
N SER A 552 3.79 -22.85 14.59
CA SER A 552 3.03 -23.03 15.82
C SER A 552 2.40 -21.70 16.28
N ILE A 553 1.20 -21.76 16.87
CA ILE A 553 0.51 -20.61 17.51
C ILE A 553 1.25 -20.06 18.74
N HIS A 554 2.27 -20.77 19.22
CA HIS A 554 3.18 -20.32 20.28
C HIS A 554 4.49 -19.74 19.73
N GLY A 555 4.56 -19.52 18.40
CA GLY A 555 5.76 -19.13 17.69
C GLY A 555 6.72 -20.30 17.45
N GLY A 556 7.89 -20.00 16.88
CA GLY A 556 8.93 -21.00 16.59
C GLY A 556 9.46 -20.87 15.18
N GLN A 557 10.00 -21.97 14.65
CA GLN A 557 10.50 -22.02 13.30
C GLN A 557 9.35 -22.08 12.30
N GLU A 558 9.32 -21.09 11.41
CA GLU A 558 8.46 -21.05 10.23
C GLU A 558 8.92 -22.08 9.17
N ILE A 559 7.96 -22.73 8.53
CA ILE A 559 8.21 -23.68 7.44
C ILE A 559 7.45 -23.17 6.20
N ASN A 560 8.18 -22.74 5.17
CA ASN A 560 7.60 -22.53 3.83
C ASN A 560 7.26 -23.90 3.23
N LEU A 561 5.97 -24.16 3.04
CA LEU A 561 5.43 -25.42 2.55
C LEU A 561 5.45 -25.53 1.02
N THR A 562 5.56 -24.40 0.32
CA THR A 562 5.24 -24.32 -1.11
C THR A 562 6.31 -23.74 -2.01
N GLN A 563 7.53 -23.45 -1.53
CA GLN A 563 8.68 -22.92 -2.32
C GLN A 563 8.67 -23.27 -3.82
N ASN A 564 7.96 -22.45 -4.61
CA ASN A 564 7.73 -22.66 -6.03
C ASN A 564 7.48 -21.30 -6.70
N PRO A 565 7.86 -21.08 -7.97
CA PRO A 565 7.56 -19.82 -8.67
C PRO A 565 6.07 -19.59 -9.00
N ALA A 566 5.20 -20.55 -8.70
CA ALA A 566 3.76 -20.43 -8.87
C ALA A 566 3.12 -19.57 -7.77
N GLU A 567 1.88 -19.14 -8.00
CA GLU A 567 1.08 -18.56 -6.93
C GLU A 567 0.44 -19.71 -6.14
N ASP A 568 0.83 -19.83 -4.87
CA ASP A 568 0.37 -20.84 -3.94
C ASP A 568 -0.28 -20.15 -2.72
N GLY A 569 -1.54 -20.49 -2.41
CA GLY A 569 -2.25 -19.80 -1.34
C GLY A 569 -3.50 -20.52 -0.85
N LEU A 570 -4.23 -19.82 0.04
CA LEU A 570 -5.44 -20.32 0.71
C LEU A 570 -5.22 -21.68 1.40
N GLY A 571 -4.17 -21.80 2.22
CA GLY A 571 -3.91 -23.05 2.94
C GLY A 571 -5.00 -23.38 3.96
N THR A 572 -5.50 -24.62 3.98
CA THR A 572 -6.38 -25.17 5.03
C THR A 572 -5.80 -26.47 5.59
N ILE A 573 -5.88 -26.65 6.91
CA ILE A 573 -5.28 -27.77 7.62
C ILE A 573 -6.26 -28.95 7.66
N SER A 574 -5.77 -30.16 7.42
CA SER A 574 -6.58 -31.37 7.54
C SER A 574 -7.15 -31.54 8.94
N PRO A 575 -8.32 -32.19 9.10
CA PRO A 575 -8.94 -32.41 10.42
C PRO A 575 -8.02 -33.13 11.43
N ASP A 576 -7.14 -34.01 10.94
CA ASP A 576 -6.15 -34.71 11.76
C ASP A 576 -4.89 -33.88 12.09
N GLY A 577 -4.79 -32.65 11.56
CA GLY A 577 -3.73 -31.69 11.81
C GLY A 577 -2.40 -31.98 11.10
N LYS A 578 -2.35 -32.98 10.20
CA LYS A 578 -1.08 -33.48 9.63
C LYS A 578 -0.75 -32.99 8.23
N SER A 579 -1.72 -32.42 7.52
CA SER A 579 -1.55 -32.01 6.12
C SER A 579 -2.19 -30.65 5.89
N VAL A 580 -1.75 -29.97 4.83
CA VAL A 580 -2.31 -28.69 4.37
C VAL A 580 -2.75 -28.87 2.93
N ALA A 581 -4.01 -28.61 2.64
CA ALA A 581 -4.49 -28.42 1.28
C ALA A 581 -4.34 -26.94 0.90
N PHE A 582 -3.93 -26.66 -0.33
CA PHE A 582 -3.76 -25.29 -0.83
C PHE A 582 -4.11 -25.23 -2.31
N VAL A 583 -4.38 -24.02 -2.79
CA VAL A 583 -4.70 -23.75 -4.19
C VAL A 583 -3.46 -23.19 -4.88
N SER A 584 -3.20 -23.67 -6.09
CA SER A 584 -1.96 -23.41 -6.80
C SER A 584 -2.18 -23.30 -8.30
N ASN A 585 -1.51 -22.36 -8.96
CA ASN A 585 -1.49 -22.28 -10.43
C ASN A 585 -0.31 -23.05 -11.08
N ARG A 586 0.38 -23.90 -10.32
CA ARG A 586 1.43 -24.82 -10.83
C ARG A 586 0.93 -25.59 -12.05
N GLY A 587 1.62 -25.42 -13.18
CA GLY A 587 1.26 -26.07 -14.44
C GLY A 587 0.29 -25.26 -15.33
N GLY A 588 0.10 -23.98 -15.04
CA GLY A 588 -0.63 -23.04 -15.90
C GLY A 588 -2.15 -23.02 -15.73
N ARG A 589 -2.67 -23.80 -14.78
CA ARG A 589 -4.08 -23.78 -14.36
C ARG A 589 -4.17 -23.93 -12.85
N TRP A 590 -5.17 -23.31 -12.24
CA TRP A 590 -5.45 -23.48 -10.82
C TRP A 590 -5.85 -24.93 -10.51
N GLY A 591 -5.36 -25.44 -9.39
CA GLY A 591 -5.65 -26.78 -8.90
C GLY A 591 -5.35 -26.90 -7.41
N VAL A 592 -5.82 -27.99 -6.81
CA VAL A 592 -5.60 -28.28 -5.39
C VAL A 592 -4.38 -29.16 -5.20
N TRP A 593 -3.55 -28.81 -4.23
CA TRP A 593 -2.39 -29.57 -3.82
C TRP A 593 -2.44 -29.84 -2.32
N VAL A 594 -1.77 -30.90 -1.88
CA VAL A 594 -1.63 -31.26 -0.47
C VAL A 594 -0.17 -31.45 -0.13
N VAL A 595 0.25 -30.94 1.02
CA VAL A 595 1.61 -31.06 1.55
C VAL A 595 1.55 -31.44 3.04
N PRO A 596 2.48 -32.25 3.57
CA PRO A 596 2.54 -32.49 5.01
C PRO A 596 2.75 -31.18 5.78
N ILE A 597 2.13 -31.05 6.96
CA ILE A 597 2.21 -29.84 7.80
C ILE A 597 3.64 -29.48 8.22
N ASN A 598 4.54 -30.47 8.27
CA ASN A 598 5.96 -30.27 8.60
C ASN A 598 6.84 -30.05 7.35
N GLY A 599 6.24 -29.80 6.20
CA GLY A 599 6.92 -29.71 4.91
C GLY A 599 7.20 -31.08 4.28
N GLY A 600 7.63 -31.04 3.02
CA GLY A 600 7.89 -32.23 2.21
C GLY A 600 7.36 -32.07 0.78
N PRO A 601 7.33 -33.16 -0.01
CA PRO A 601 6.83 -33.09 -1.37
C PRO A 601 5.32 -32.81 -1.38
N ALA A 602 4.91 -31.80 -2.14
CA ALA A 602 3.51 -31.53 -2.41
C ALA A 602 2.94 -32.50 -3.45
N GLN A 603 1.72 -32.98 -3.23
CA GLN A 603 0.97 -33.87 -4.10
C GLN A 603 -0.19 -33.12 -4.75
N ASN A 604 -0.30 -33.19 -6.08
CA ASN A 604 -1.45 -32.63 -6.82
C ASN A 604 -2.68 -33.52 -6.64
N LEU A 605 -3.81 -32.94 -6.22
CA LEU A 605 -5.12 -33.59 -6.22
C LEU A 605 -5.81 -33.42 -7.57
N SER A 606 -5.24 -34.03 -8.61
CA SER A 606 -5.70 -33.85 -10.00
C SER A 606 -7.14 -34.32 -10.28
N PHE A 607 -7.74 -35.05 -9.33
CA PHE A 607 -9.14 -35.47 -9.35
C PHE A 607 -10.11 -34.37 -8.89
N ILE A 608 -9.61 -33.27 -8.31
CA ILE A 608 -10.38 -32.07 -8.00
C ILE A 608 -10.24 -31.09 -9.16
N GLU A 609 -11.36 -30.75 -9.78
CA GLU A 609 -11.40 -29.76 -10.85
C GLU A 609 -11.80 -28.39 -10.32
N ILE A 610 -10.99 -27.36 -10.63
CA ILE A 610 -11.31 -25.95 -10.37
C ILE A 610 -11.57 -25.27 -11.73
N PRO A 611 -12.83 -25.12 -12.17
CA PRO A 611 -13.16 -24.63 -13.52
C PRO A 611 -13.04 -23.11 -13.68
N GLY A 612 -12.91 -22.35 -12.59
CA GLY A 612 -12.77 -20.90 -12.57
C GLY A 612 -12.15 -20.42 -11.26
N TRP A 613 -11.27 -19.43 -11.36
CA TRP A 613 -10.66 -18.73 -10.22
C TRP A 613 -10.45 -17.25 -10.64
N PRO A 614 -10.86 -16.27 -9.83
CA PRO A 614 -10.83 -14.85 -10.21
C PRO A 614 -9.51 -14.17 -9.83
N GLY A 615 -9.40 -12.89 -10.20
CA GLY A 615 -8.26 -12.03 -9.87
C GLY A 615 -8.12 -11.69 -8.38
N GLU A 616 -9.22 -11.52 -7.63
CA GLU A 616 -9.25 -11.14 -6.20
C GLU A 616 -9.23 -12.36 -5.25
N TRP A 617 -8.51 -13.41 -5.61
CA TRP A 617 -8.54 -14.69 -4.90
C TRP A 617 -7.93 -14.65 -3.49
N THR A 618 -7.12 -13.63 -3.18
CA THR A 618 -6.49 -13.44 -1.87
C THR A 618 -7.51 -13.10 -0.77
N ASN A 619 -8.72 -12.73 -1.16
CA ASN A 619 -9.83 -12.46 -0.24
C ASN A 619 -10.70 -13.71 0.07
N GLU A 620 -10.37 -14.87 -0.52
CA GLU A 620 -11.15 -16.10 -0.37
C GLU A 620 -10.62 -17.03 0.72
N ARG A 621 -11.37 -18.11 1.00
CA ARG A 621 -10.91 -19.23 1.85
C ARG A 621 -11.32 -20.56 1.24
N ILE A 622 -10.58 -21.61 1.56
CA ILE A 622 -11.04 -22.99 1.43
C ILE A 622 -11.08 -23.61 2.83
N SER A 623 -11.82 -24.71 3.00
CA SER A 623 -11.91 -25.36 4.31
C SER A 623 -11.98 -26.87 4.18
N TRP A 624 -11.22 -27.56 5.03
CA TRP A 624 -11.15 -29.02 5.08
C TRP A 624 -11.89 -29.57 6.31
N GLY A 625 -12.98 -30.30 6.07
CA GLY A 625 -13.79 -30.97 7.08
C GLY A 625 -13.56 -32.49 7.12
N PRO A 626 -13.93 -33.16 8.24
CA PRO A 626 -13.77 -34.61 8.42
C PRO A 626 -14.72 -35.47 7.58
#